data_AF-A0A3E0NU77-F1
#
_entry.id   AF-A0A3E0NU77-F1
#
_cell.length_a   1.000
_cell.length_b   1.000
_cell.length_c   1.000
_cell.angle_alpha   90.00
_cell.angle_beta   90.00
_cell.angle_gamma   90.00
#
_symmetry.space_group_name_H-M   'P 1'
#
loop_
_entity.id
_entity.type
_entity.pdbx_description
1 polymer ?
#
loop_
_entity_poly.entity_id
_entity_poly.type
_entity_poly.pdbx_seq_one_letter_code
_entity_poly.pdbx_strand_id
1 'polypeptide(L)'
;WEDIDPRGDYFSVYVEGLTNAYRWTDPEGAFKPGDPPTTGREFEQKNLMLNFWRPGDKFREDEQMIRYGIPGKVDYSWVYR
;
A
#
# COMPACT_ATOMS: atom_id res chain seq x y z
N TRP A 1 -23.89 -3.81 2.98
CA TRP A 1 -22.85 -2.78 2.92
C TRP A 1 -23.26 -1.81 1.81
N GLU A 2 -23.66 -0.57 2.14
CA GLU A 2 -24.13 0.43 1.16
C GLU A 2 -23.00 1.28 0.56
N ASP A 3 -21.83 1.35 1.20
CA ASP A 3 -20.71 2.24 0.81
C ASP A 3 -19.50 1.52 0.17
N ILE A 4 -19.65 0.25 -0.22
CA ILE A 4 -18.58 -0.48 -0.92
C ILE A 4 -18.97 -0.58 -2.39
N ASP A 5 -18.13 -0.05 -3.29
CA ASP A 5 -18.35 -0.20 -4.73
C ASP A 5 -18.38 -1.71 -5.09
N PRO A 6 -19.52 -2.26 -5.55
CA PRO A 6 -19.65 -3.68 -5.87
C PRO A 6 -18.83 -4.11 -7.09
N ARG A 7 -18.15 -3.16 -7.76
CA ARG A 7 -17.16 -3.39 -8.83
C ARG A 7 -15.72 -3.48 -8.32
N GLY A 8 -15.51 -3.28 -7.01
CA GLY A 8 -14.21 -3.38 -6.38
C GLY A 8 -13.70 -4.82 -6.35
N ASP A 9 -13.03 -5.23 -7.42
CA ASP A 9 -12.59 -6.63 -7.60
C ASP A 9 -11.18 -6.90 -7.02
N TYR A 10 -10.50 -5.86 -6.51
CA TYR A 10 -9.09 -5.89 -6.12
C TYR A 10 -8.83 -5.10 -4.85
N PHE A 11 -7.94 -5.61 -4.01
CA PHE A 11 -7.41 -4.86 -2.87
C PHE A 11 -5.96 -5.27 -2.59
N SER A 12 -5.26 -4.45 -1.79
CA SER A 12 -3.88 -4.70 -1.41
C SER A 12 -3.72 -4.64 0.11
N VAL A 13 -2.92 -5.55 0.65
CA VAL A 13 -2.50 -5.55 2.06
C VAL A 13 -1.05 -5.12 2.13
N TYR A 14 -0.74 -4.18 3.01
CA TYR A 14 0.62 -3.70 3.25
C TYR A 14 1.13 -4.30 4.55
N VAL A 15 2.26 -5.00 4.48
CA VAL A 15 2.92 -5.60 5.64
C VAL A 15 4.17 -4.80 5.96
N GLU A 16 4.19 -4.23 7.16
CA GLU A 16 5.26 -3.42 7.69
C GLU A 16 6.17 -4.24 8.62
N GLY A 17 7.34 -3.72 8.98
CA GLY A 17 8.26 -4.35 9.94
C GLY A 17 9.04 -5.56 9.42
N LEU A 18 8.88 -5.93 8.14
CA LEU A 18 9.67 -7.00 7.51
C LEU A 18 11.10 -6.55 7.16
N THR A 19 11.35 -5.24 7.09
CA THR A 19 12.66 -4.68 6.75
C THR A 19 12.96 -3.44 7.58
N ASN A 20 14.25 -3.13 7.74
CA ASN A 20 14.71 -1.85 8.30
C ASN A 20 15.03 -0.82 7.19
N ALA A 21 14.48 -0.99 5.98
CA ALA A 21 14.77 -0.09 4.87
C ALA A 21 13.87 1.15 4.94
N TYR A 22 14.50 2.32 5.07
CA TYR A 22 13.85 3.63 5.08
C TYR A 22 14.45 4.50 3.99
N ARG A 23 13.65 5.44 3.48
CA ARG A 23 14.10 6.56 2.66
C ARG A 23 13.53 7.85 3.24
N TRP A 24 14.20 8.96 2.98
CA TRP A 24 13.68 10.26 3.33
C TRP A 24 13.97 11.27 2.24
N THR A 25 13.15 12.29 2.19
CA THR A 25 13.34 13.47 1.36
C THR A 25 13.47 14.69 2.28
N ASP A 26 14.27 15.66 1.85
CA ASP A 26 14.39 16.97 2.49
C ASP A 26 13.69 18.00 1.57
N PRO A 27 12.38 18.27 1.76
CA PRO A 27 11.66 19.26 0.97
C PRO A 27 12.30 20.65 1.12
N GLU A 28 12.30 21.41 0.03
CA GLU A 28 12.92 22.74 0.00
C GLU A 28 12.25 23.67 1.04
N GLY A 29 13.06 24.28 1.89
CA GLY A 29 12.59 25.17 2.96
C GLY A 29 12.06 24.47 4.22
N ALA A 30 12.03 23.14 4.26
CA ALA A 30 11.56 22.38 5.43
C ALA A 30 12.63 22.24 6.54
N PHE A 31 13.91 22.42 6.20
CA PHE A 31 15.03 22.38 7.15
C PHE A 31 15.75 23.74 7.23
N LYS A 32 16.06 24.20 8.44
CA LYS A 32 16.90 25.37 8.71
C LYS A 32 18.12 25.00 9.56
N PRO A 33 19.27 25.68 9.37
CA PRO A 33 20.43 25.49 10.24
C PRO A 33 20.07 25.73 11.72
N GLY A 34 20.26 24.70 12.55
CA GLY A 34 19.91 24.70 13.98
C GLY A 34 18.66 23.87 14.32
N ASP A 35 17.90 23.42 13.32
CA ASP A 35 16.77 22.53 13.54
C ASP A 35 17.24 21.11 13.91
N PRO A 36 16.47 20.38 14.74
CA PRO A 36 16.70 18.96 14.99
C PRO A 36 16.84 18.13 13.69
N PRO A 37 17.63 17.05 13.69
CA PRO A 37 17.93 16.26 12.49
C PRO A 37 16.72 15.54 11.83
N THR A 38 15.55 15.60 12.44
CA THR A 38 14.28 15.05 11.90
C THR A 38 13.33 16.14 11.39
N THR A 39 13.65 17.42 11.60
CA THR A 39 12.76 18.53 11.26
C THR A 39 12.63 18.65 9.75
N GLY A 40 11.38 18.67 9.28
CA GLY A 40 11.05 18.88 7.88
C GLY A 40 11.29 17.68 6.97
N ARG A 41 11.77 16.53 7.49
CA ARG A 41 11.98 15.33 6.68
C ARG A 41 10.70 14.52 6.53
N GLU A 42 10.41 14.11 5.30
CA GLU A 42 9.39 13.09 5.04
C GLU A 42 10.09 11.73 5.05
N PHE A 43 9.62 10.81 5.91
CA PHE A 43 10.16 9.47 6.03
C PHE A 43 9.18 8.46 5.43
N GLU A 44 9.71 7.53 4.65
CA GLU A 44 8.94 6.41 4.11
C GLU A 44 9.65 5.10 4.45
N GLN A 45 8.86 4.09 4.79
CA GLN A 45 9.34 2.76 5.12
C GLN A 45 9.04 1.78 3.98
N LYS A 46 9.94 0.83 3.78
CA LYS A 46 9.76 -0.21 2.77
C LYS A 46 8.80 -1.29 3.28
N ASN A 47 7.63 -1.33 2.68
CA ASN A 47 6.54 -2.25 2.98
C ASN A 47 6.39 -3.31 1.90
N LEU A 48 5.98 -4.51 2.29
CA LEU A 48 5.57 -5.57 1.35
C LEU A 48 4.10 -5.36 1.00
N MET A 49 3.82 -4.99 -0.24
CA MET A 49 2.46 -4.91 -0.76
C MET A 49 2.06 -6.26 -1.36
N LEU A 50 1.00 -6.86 -0.84
CA LEU A 50 0.40 -8.11 -1.32
C LEU A 50 -0.92 -7.77 -2.01
N ASN A 51 -1.11 -8.25 -3.23
CA ASN A 51 -2.34 -8.00 -3.98
C ASN A 51 -3.27 -9.19 -3.90
N PHE A 52 -4.57 -8.89 -3.83
CA PHE A 52 -5.64 -9.87 -3.78
C PHE A 52 -6.77 -9.44 -4.71
N TRP A 53 -7.53 -10.44 -5.15
CA TRP A 53 -8.68 -10.21 -6.00
C TRP A 53 -9.81 -11.18 -5.72
N ARG A 54 -11.02 -10.73 -6.02
CA ARG A 54 -12.24 -11.54 -6.05
C ARG A 54 -13.12 -10.99 -7.19
N PRO A 55 -13.79 -11.85 -7.98
CA PRO A 55 -14.81 -11.36 -8.90
C PRO A 55 -15.89 -10.59 -8.12
N GLY A 56 -16.20 -9.37 -8.56
CA GLY A 56 -17.16 -8.51 -7.88
C GLY A 56 -18.53 -9.16 -7.72
N ASP A 57 -19.26 -8.70 -6.70
CA ASP A 57 -20.55 -9.26 -6.31
C ASP A 57 -21.57 -9.22 -7.46
N LYS A 58 -21.39 -8.31 -8.43
CA LYS A 58 -22.21 -8.25 -9.66
C LYS A 58 -22.17 -9.55 -10.48
N PHE A 59 -21.07 -10.28 -10.46
CA PHE A 59 -20.92 -11.52 -11.23
C PHE A 59 -21.20 -12.76 -10.38
N ARG A 60 -20.80 -12.75 -9.10
CA ARG A 60 -20.99 -13.85 -8.13
C ARG A 60 -21.04 -13.35 -6.69
N GLU A 61 -22.24 -13.18 -6.17
CA GLU A 61 -22.50 -12.72 -4.79
C GLU A 61 -22.05 -13.76 -3.74
N ASP A 62 -22.06 -15.05 -4.07
CA ASP A 62 -21.79 -16.17 -3.17
C ASP A 62 -20.32 -16.61 -3.08
N GLU A 63 -19.42 -15.99 -3.86
CA GLU A 63 -18.03 -16.42 -3.94
C GLU A 63 -17.22 -16.01 -2.70
N GLN A 64 -17.02 -16.92 -1.74
CA GLN A 64 -16.32 -16.61 -0.48
C GLN A 64 -14.80 -16.62 -0.58
N MET A 65 -14.23 -16.95 -1.75
CA MET A 65 -12.80 -17.13 -1.91
C MET A 65 -12.11 -15.86 -2.41
N ILE A 66 -11.23 -15.32 -1.58
CA ILE A 66 -10.27 -14.29 -1.99
C ILE A 66 -9.04 -14.99 -2.59
N ARG A 67 -8.61 -14.53 -3.76
CA ARG A 67 -7.48 -15.10 -4.50
C ARG A 67 -6.27 -14.20 -4.35
N TYR A 68 -5.10 -14.81 -4.19
CA TYR A 68 -3.83 -14.10 -4.21
C TYR A 68 -3.47 -13.66 -5.62
N GLY A 69 -2.85 -12.48 -5.75
CA GLY A 69 -2.45 -11.88 -7.00
C GLY A 69 -3.54 -11.02 -7.65
N ILE A 70 -3.28 -10.55 -8.86
CA ILE A 70 -4.26 -9.89 -9.74
C ILE A 70 -3.99 -10.36 -11.17
N PRO A 71 -4.99 -10.90 -11.90
CA PRO A 71 -4.80 -11.31 -13.29
C PRO A 71 -4.19 -10.18 -14.13
N GLY A 72 -3.04 -10.45 -14.75
CA GLY A 72 -2.33 -9.47 -15.60
C GLY A 72 -1.53 -8.40 -14.85
N LYS A 73 -1.39 -8.48 -13.52
CA LYS A 73 -0.51 -7.62 -12.73
C LYS A 73 0.43 -8.46 -11.85
N VAL A 74 1.34 -7.78 -11.15
CA VAL A 74 2.23 -8.42 -10.17
C VAL A 74 1.47 -8.85 -8.93
N ASP A 75 1.83 -10.01 -8.38
CA ASP A 75 1.18 -10.55 -7.18
C ASP A 75 1.57 -9.79 -5.91
N TYR A 76 2.82 -9.34 -5.87
CA TYR A 76 3.36 -8.54 -4.79
C TYR A 76 4.42 -7.57 -5.30
N SER A 77 4.68 -6.52 -4.52
CA SER A 77 5.78 -5.60 -4.78
C SER A 77 6.28 -4.99 -3.48
N TRP A 78 7.57 -4.69 -3.43
CA TRP A 78 8.11 -3.83 -2.38
C TRP A 78 7.87 -2.37 -2.73
N VAL A 79 7.26 -1.62 -1.81
CA VAL A 79 6.96 -0.20 -2.01
C VAL A 79 7.43 0.59 -0.81
N TYR A 80 7.80 1.85 -1.02
CA TYR A 80 8.02 2.80 0.05
C TYR A 80 6.73 3.59 0.27
N ARG A 81 6.29 3.69 1.52
CA ARG A 81 5.08 4.40 1.93
C ARG A 81 5.30 5.06 3.29
#